data_AF-A0A522DMB6-F1
#
_entry.id   AF-A0A522DMB6-F1
#
_cell.length_a   1.000
_cell.length_b   1.000
_cell.length_c   1.000
_cell.angle_alpha   90.00
_cell.angle_beta   90.00
_cell.angle_gamma   90.00
#
_symmetry.space_group_name_H-M   'P 1'
#
loop_
_entity.id
_entity.type
_entity.pdbx_description
1 polymer ?
#
loop_
_entity_poly.entity_id
_entity_poly.type
_entity_poly.pdbx_seq_one_letter_code
_entity_poly.pdbx_strand_id
1 'polypeptide(L)'
;MKMTKIYEGTHQWIMFGRDENKPANIVDSNQYAVRTANRCLLLEPGGSELFAPMMAAVLHHAPVEQITDLFASHQDPDVISSLGLWDQALSNAKLHAPAIWEGFLRHFGCESIEYVPIPDNGGTIKL
;
A
#
# COMPACT_ATOMS: atom_id res chain seq x y z
N MET A 1 -12.53 8.19 2.37
CA MET A 1 -11.64 7.75 3.46
C MET A 1 -11.24 8.90 4.38
N LYS A 2 -11.31 8.67 5.69
CA LYS A 2 -10.80 9.61 6.70
C LYS A 2 -9.28 9.47 6.81
N MET A 3 -8.57 10.60 6.75
CA MET A 3 -7.11 10.68 6.91
C MET A 3 -6.78 11.19 8.31
N THR A 4 -5.98 10.45 9.07
CA THR A 4 -5.56 10.81 10.42
C THR A 4 -4.03 10.79 10.51
N LYS A 5 -3.41 11.95 10.77
CA LYS A 5 -1.97 12.00 11.03
C LYS A 5 -1.69 11.47 12.43
N ILE A 6 -0.93 10.38 12.51
CA ILE A 6 -0.46 9.77 13.76
C ILE A 6 0.82 10.45 14.24
N TYR A 7 1.68 10.84 13.29
CA TYR A 7 2.95 11.51 13.58
C TYR A 7 3.30 12.52 12.49
N GLU A 8 3.97 13.60 12.89
CA GLU A 8 4.45 14.68 12.02
C GLU A 8 5.84 15.15 12.52
N GLY A 9 6.84 15.10 11.64
CA GLY A 9 8.21 15.52 11.93
C GLY A 9 9.06 15.46 10.66
N THR A 10 10.27 14.88 10.74
CA THR A 10 11.09 14.62 9.54
C THR A 10 10.46 13.62 8.57
N HIS A 11 9.45 12.91 9.02
CA HIS A 11 8.57 12.04 8.24
C HIS A 11 7.15 12.13 8.84
N GLN A 12 6.16 11.64 8.10
CA GLN A 12 4.76 11.59 8.51
C GLN A 12 4.31 10.15 8.61
N TRP A 13 3.48 9.85 9.62
CA TRP A 13 2.67 8.64 9.66
C TRP A 13 1.21 9.02 9.52
N ILE A 14 0.54 8.44 8.54
CA ILE A 14 -0.85 8.74 8.22
C ILE A 14 -1.63 7.43 8.21
N MET A 15 -2.74 7.40 8.91
CA MET A 15 -3.74 6.34 8.81
C MET A 15 -4.86 6.79 7.88
N PHE A 16 -5.27 5.90 6.99
CA PHE A 16 -6.45 6.03 6.15
C PHE A 16 -7.43 4.94 6.56
N GLY A 17 -8.67 5.29 6.81
CA GLY A 17 -9.69 4.30 7.15
C GLY A 17 -11.06 4.92 7.27
N ARG A 18 -12.03 4.13 7.77
CA ARG A 18 -13.43 4.54 7.95
C ARG A 18 -14.00 5.14 6.68
N ASP A 19 -13.96 4.38 5.59
CA ASP A 19 -14.56 4.84 4.35
C ASP A 19 -16.09 4.81 4.45
N GLU A 20 -16.73 5.99 4.46
CA GLU A 20 -18.19 6.11 4.59
C GLU A 20 -18.94 5.46 3.41
N ASN A 21 -18.25 5.29 2.28
CA ASN A 21 -18.79 4.67 1.07
C ASN A 21 -18.53 3.16 0.98
N LYS A 22 -17.90 2.55 2.00
CA LYS A 22 -17.59 1.12 1.99
C LYS A 22 -18.88 0.28 1.88
N PRO A 23 -18.94 -0.71 0.97
CA PRO A 23 -20.09 -1.61 0.91
C PRO A 23 -20.30 -2.36 2.23
N ALA A 24 -21.55 -2.62 2.61
CA ALA A 24 -21.90 -3.24 3.88
C ALA A 24 -21.30 -4.65 4.06
N ASN A 25 -21.19 -5.42 2.97
CA ASN A 25 -20.71 -6.80 2.97
C ASN A 25 -19.18 -6.94 2.81
N ILE A 26 -18.46 -5.82 2.73
CA ILE A 26 -16.99 -5.81 2.65
C ILE A 26 -16.43 -5.52 4.04
N VAL A 27 -15.37 -6.21 4.44
CA VAL A 27 -14.70 -5.95 5.72
C VAL A 27 -14.09 -4.54 5.72
N ASP A 28 -14.16 -3.83 6.83
CA ASP A 28 -13.48 -2.54 6.95
C ASP A 28 -11.98 -2.75 7.17
N SER A 29 -11.15 -1.95 6.50
CA SER A 29 -9.70 -2.06 6.59
C SER A 29 -9.07 -0.69 6.82
N ASN A 30 -7.87 -0.70 7.41
CA ASN A 30 -7.09 0.50 7.63
C ASN A 30 -5.80 0.39 6.84
N GLN A 31 -5.49 1.45 6.11
CA GLN A 31 -4.26 1.61 5.36
C GLN A 31 -3.38 2.59 6.11
N TYR A 32 -2.08 2.47 5.93
CA TYR A 32 -1.14 3.42 6.51
C TYR A 32 -0.17 3.91 5.45
N ALA A 33 0.32 5.13 5.60
CA ALA A 33 1.46 5.61 4.85
C ALA A 33 2.54 6.15 5.77
N VAL A 34 3.79 5.83 5.44
CA VAL A 34 4.97 6.50 5.96
C VAL A 34 5.55 7.38 4.86
N ARG A 35 5.57 8.68 5.09
CA ARG A 35 6.04 9.65 4.10
C ARG A 35 7.29 10.37 4.57
N THR A 36 8.34 10.32 3.77
CA THR A 36 9.55 11.13 3.90
C THR A 36 9.46 12.36 2.99
N ALA A 37 10.55 13.12 2.85
CA ALA A 37 10.59 14.29 1.97
C ALA A 37 10.36 13.95 0.48
N ASN A 38 10.76 12.75 0.05
CA ASN A 38 10.79 12.35 -1.36
C ASN A 38 10.23 10.95 -1.65
N ARG A 39 9.87 10.18 -0.63
CA ARG A 39 9.33 8.83 -0.78
C ARG A 39 8.12 8.61 0.13
N CYS A 40 7.24 7.74 -0.31
CA CYS A 40 6.02 7.35 0.38
C CYS A 40 5.91 5.83 0.29
N LEU A 41 5.87 5.20 1.47
CA LEU A 41 5.53 3.80 1.64
C LEU A 41 4.05 3.69 1.97
N LEU A 42 3.29 2.95 1.17
CA LEU A 42 1.90 2.58 1.44
C LEU A 42 1.86 1.15 2.01
N LEU A 43 1.26 0.99 3.19
CA LEU A 43 1.11 -0.28 3.87
C LEU A 43 -0.32 -0.80 3.73
N GLU A 44 -0.43 -2.08 3.37
CA GLU A 44 -1.68 -2.82 3.17
C GLU A 44 -2.61 -2.14 2.17
N PRO A 45 -2.18 -1.90 0.91
CA PRO A 45 -2.82 -0.98 -0.04
C PRO A 45 -4.29 -1.29 -0.39
N GLY A 46 -4.78 -2.46 0.00
CA GLY A 46 -6.19 -2.74 0.16
C GLY A 46 -6.75 -3.65 -0.93
N GLY A 47 -8.05 -3.90 -0.81
CA GLY A 47 -8.83 -4.57 -1.84
C GLY A 47 -9.04 -3.72 -3.10
N SER A 48 -9.38 -4.36 -4.22
CA SER A 48 -9.64 -3.68 -5.50
C SER A 48 -10.70 -2.57 -5.40
N GLU A 49 -11.74 -2.77 -4.59
CA GLU A 49 -12.79 -1.78 -4.31
C GLU A 49 -12.26 -0.51 -3.62
N LEU A 50 -11.13 -0.61 -2.91
CA LEU A 50 -10.53 0.47 -2.15
C LEU A 50 -9.47 1.25 -2.95
N PHE A 51 -9.08 0.77 -4.13
CA PHE A 51 -8.02 1.39 -4.94
C PHE A 51 -8.27 2.87 -5.22
N ALA A 52 -9.43 3.22 -5.79
CA ALA A 52 -9.75 4.60 -6.15
C ALA A 52 -9.80 5.55 -4.94
N PRO A 53 -10.53 5.25 -3.85
CA PRO A 53 -10.53 6.12 -2.68
C PRO A 53 -9.16 6.20 -1.99
N MET A 54 -8.39 5.11 -1.97
CA MET A 54 -7.04 5.09 -1.38
C MET A 54 -6.05 5.92 -2.21
N MET A 55 -6.06 5.78 -3.54
CA MET A 55 -5.27 6.59 -4.47
C MET A 55 -5.57 8.08 -4.29
N ALA A 56 -6.86 8.46 -4.28
CA ALA A 56 -7.25 9.84 -4.06
C ALA A 56 -6.72 10.36 -2.70
N ALA A 57 -6.83 9.55 -1.64
CA ALA A 57 -6.40 9.94 -0.30
C ALA A 57 -4.87 10.11 -0.19
N VAL A 58 -4.07 9.18 -0.72
CA VAL A 58 -2.60 9.28 -0.65
C VAL A 58 -2.08 10.46 -1.48
N LEU A 59 -2.76 10.83 -2.57
CA LEU A 59 -2.40 11.99 -3.40
C LEU A 59 -2.55 13.35 -2.71
N HIS A 60 -3.35 13.44 -1.63
CA HIS A 60 -3.35 14.63 -0.77
C HIS A 60 -2.03 14.83 -0.03
N HIS A 61 -1.26 13.76 0.12
CA HIS A 61 0.01 13.76 0.81
C HIS A 61 1.14 13.75 -0.22
N ALA A 62 1.30 12.66 -0.98
CA ALA A 62 2.41 12.47 -1.91
C ALA A 62 1.95 12.54 -3.37
N PRO A 63 2.68 13.22 -4.27
CA PRO A 63 2.46 13.02 -5.71
C PRO A 63 2.75 11.54 -6.07
N VAL A 64 2.13 11.05 -7.14
CA VAL A 64 2.17 9.62 -7.51
C VAL A 64 3.60 9.12 -7.69
N GLU A 65 4.50 9.96 -8.21
CA GLU A 65 5.91 9.65 -8.45
C GLU A 65 6.71 9.43 -7.16
N GLN A 66 6.19 9.88 -6.01
CA GLN A 66 6.80 9.63 -4.70
C GLN A 66 6.26 8.37 -4.03
N ILE A 67 5.18 7.76 -4.52
CA ILE A 67 4.66 6.47 -4.05
C ILE A 67 5.56 5.38 -4.63
N THR A 68 6.61 5.06 -3.89
CA THR A 68 7.75 4.26 -4.38
C THR A 68 7.80 2.89 -3.72
N ASP A 69 7.06 2.69 -2.64
CA ASP A 69 7.06 1.44 -1.91
C ASP A 69 5.62 1.07 -1.53
N LEU A 70 5.28 -0.20 -1.76
CA LEU A 70 4.11 -0.86 -1.22
C LEU A 70 4.58 -1.93 -0.24
N PHE A 71 3.83 -2.14 0.82
CA PHE A 71 4.05 -3.24 1.76
C PHE A 71 2.75 -4.04 1.91
N ALA A 72 2.85 -5.36 1.83
CA ALA A 72 1.76 -6.28 2.11
C ALA A 72 2.22 -7.30 3.14
N SER A 73 1.57 -7.31 4.30
CA SER A 73 1.89 -8.21 5.40
C SER A 73 1.63 -9.68 5.05
N HIS A 74 0.62 -9.94 4.23
CA HIS A 74 0.22 -11.27 3.77
C HIS A 74 -0.62 -11.19 2.48
N GLN A 75 -1.12 -12.32 2.02
CA GLN A 75 -1.76 -12.51 0.71
C GLN A 75 -3.27 -12.26 0.66
N ASP A 76 -3.91 -11.91 1.77
CA ASP A 76 -5.36 -11.87 1.83
C ASP A 76 -5.94 -10.75 0.93
N PRO A 77 -7.15 -10.94 0.37
CA PRO A 77 -7.68 -10.03 -0.64
C PRO A 77 -7.88 -8.59 -0.16
N ASP A 78 -8.24 -8.39 1.11
CA ASP A 78 -8.44 -7.07 1.72
C ASP A 78 -7.13 -6.32 1.96
N VAL A 79 -5.99 -7.01 1.89
CA VAL A 79 -4.64 -6.44 2.02
C VAL A 79 -4.09 -5.97 0.68
N ILE A 80 -4.28 -6.73 -0.39
CA ILE A 80 -3.48 -6.55 -1.62
C ILE A 80 -4.15 -6.99 -2.92
N SER A 81 -5.43 -7.33 -2.93
CA SER A 81 -6.09 -7.68 -4.22
C SER A 81 -6.16 -6.51 -5.21
N SER A 82 -5.87 -5.27 -4.78
CA SER A 82 -5.69 -4.11 -5.66
C SER A 82 -4.34 -4.04 -6.37
N LEU A 83 -3.41 -4.99 -6.15
CA LEU A 83 -2.04 -4.93 -6.65
C LEU A 83 -1.92 -4.65 -8.14
N GLY A 84 -2.74 -5.29 -9.00
CA GLY A 84 -2.72 -5.04 -10.44
C GLY A 84 -3.06 -3.61 -10.84
N LEU A 85 -3.90 -2.92 -10.05
CA LEU A 85 -4.25 -1.51 -10.28
C LEU A 85 -3.10 -0.58 -9.85
N TRP A 86 -2.43 -0.90 -8.73
CA TRP A 86 -1.24 -0.18 -8.30
C TRP A 86 -0.07 -0.38 -9.27
N ASP A 87 0.10 -1.59 -9.79
CA ASP A 87 1.11 -1.93 -10.80
C ASP A 87 0.93 -1.13 -12.09
N GLN A 88 -0.31 -0.85 -12.49
CA GLN A 88 -0.58 0.05 -13.63
C GLN A 88 -0.35 1.53 -13.31
N ALA A 89 -0.58 1.94 -12.07
CA ALA A 89 -0.56 3.34 -11.66
C ALA A 89 0.83 3.86 -11.28
N LEU A 90 1.72 2.97 -10.83
CA LEU A 90 3.04 3.32 -10.31
C LEU A 90 4.13 2.92 -11.30
N SER A 91 5.04 3.84 -11.62
CA SER A 91 6.06 3.62 -12.66
C SER A 91 7.36 3.02 -12.16
N ASN A 92 7.70 3.20 -10.88
CA ASN A 92 8.98 2.76 -10.28
C ASN A 92 8.76 2.37 -8.80
N ALA A 93 7.83 1.44 -8.55
CA ALA A 93 7.51 1.01 -7.21
C ALA A 93 8.06 -0.38 -6.88
N LYS A 94 8.30 -0.61 -5.59
CA LYS A 94 8.69 -1.90 -5.01
C LYS A 94 7.55 -2.45 -4.15
N LEU A 95 7.28 -3.75 -4.25
CA LEU A 95 6.39 -4.45 -3.32
C LEU A 95 7.21 -5.25 -2.31
N HIS A 96 7.16 -4.84 -1.05
CA HIS A 96 7.78 -5.55 0.06
C HIS A 96 6.75 -6.51 0.68
N ALA A 97 6.95 -7.81 0.54
CA ALA A 97 6.05 -8.82 1.08
C ALA A 97 6.81 -10.13 1.42
N PRO A 98 6.29 -10.97 2.33
CA PRO A 98 6.92 -12.24 2.68
C PRO A 98 7.22 -13.12 1.46
N ALA A 99 8.43 -13.67 1.38
CA ALA A 99 8.89 -14.46 0.24
C ALA A 99 7.96 -15.62 -0.14
N ILE A 100 7.29 -16.22 0.85
CA ILE A 100 6.33 -17.31 0.66
C ILE A 100 5.12 -16.90 -0.20
N TRP A 101 4.78 -15.61 -0.26
CA TRP A 101 3.61 -15.11 -0.98
C TRP A 101 3.89 -14.67 -2.41
N GLU A 102 5.14 -14.61 -2.88
CA GLU A 102 5.46 -14.06 -4.20
C GLU A 102 4.65 -14.71 -5.32
N GLY A 103 4.63 -16.05 -5.37
CA GLY A 103 3.87 -16.77 -6.40
C GLY A 103 2.36 -16.54 -6.31
N PHE A 104 1.82 -16.32 -5.12
CA PHE A 104 0.39 -16.05 -4.91
C PHE A 104 0.02 -14.63 -5.35
N LEU A 105 0.82 -13.64 -4.95
CA LEU A 105 0.57 -12.24 -5.25
C LEU A 105 0.72 -11.91 -6.73
N ARG A 106 1.55 -12.66 -7.46
CA ARG A 106 1.66 -12.56 -8.92
C ARG A 106 0.36 -12.90 -9.67
N HIS A 107 -0.61 -13.56 -9.04
CA HIS A 107 -1.95 -13.73 -9.62
C HIS A 107 -2.77 -12.43 -9.64
N PHE A 108 -2.44 -11.43 -8.81
CA PHE A 108 -3.11 -10.13 -8.79
C PHE A 108 -2.42 -9.09 -9.68
N GLY A 109 -1.11 -9.19 -9.92
CA GLY A 109 -0.31 -8.22 -10.66
C GLY A 109 1.18 -8.35 -10.34
N CYS A 110 1.92 -7.23 -10.30
CA CYS A 110 3.37 -7.17 -10.05
C CYS A 110 4.23 -7.58 -11.27
N GLU A 111 3.83 -7.09 -12.44
CA GLU A 111 4.60 -7.19 -13.68
C GLU A 111 5.67 -6.09 -13.77
N SER A 112 5.32 -4.85 -13.40
CA SER A 112 6.24 -3.70 -13.45
C SER A 112 6.81 -3.33 -12.08
N ILE A 113 6.02 -3.53 -11.02
CA ILE A 113 6.47 -3.38 -9.64
C ILE A 113 7.51 -4.46 -9.33
N GLU A 114 8.64 -4.03 -8.75
CA GLU A 114 9.70 -4.93 -8.31
C GLU A 114 9.26 -5.63 -7.02
N TYR A 115 9.13 -6.96 -7.07
CA TYR A 115 8.90 -7.75 -5.86
C TYR A 115 10.19 -7.83 -5.03
N VAL A 116 10.14 -7.34 -3.79
CA VAL A 116 11.25 -7.36 -2.83
C VAL A 116 10.89 -8.38 -1.73
N PRO A 117 11.36 -9.64 -1.84
CA PRO A 117 10.95 -10.70 -0.93
C PRO A 117 11.52 -10.49 0.47
N ILE A 118 10.65 -10.53 1.48
CA ILE A 118 11.02 -10.46 2.89
C ILE A 118 11.27 -11.88 3.41
N PRO A 119 12.47 -12.20 3.95
CA PRO A 119 12.74 -13.49 4.57
C PRO A 119 11.90 -13.73 5.84
N ASP A 120 11.75 -14.98 6.26
CA ASP A 120 10.97 -15.36 7.45
C ASP A 120 11.43 -14.65 8.74
N ASN A 121 12.72 -14.31 8.84
CA ASN A 121 13.28 -13.58 9.98
C ASN A 121 13.12 -12.05 9.88
N GLY A 122 12.38 -11.55 8.89
CA GLY A 122 12.15 -10.13 8.65
C GLY A 122 13.32 -9.39 8.01
N GLY A 123 13.26 -8.06 8.07
CA GLY A 123 14.26 -7.17 7.47
C GLY A 123 14.01 -5.70 7.78
N THR A 124 14.74 -4.82 7.10
CA THR A 124 14.58 -3.36 7.23
C THR A 124 14.29 -2.75 5.87
N ILE A 125 13.20 -1.98 5.79
CA ILE A 125 12.92 -1.09 4.65
C ILE A 125 13.56 0.26 4.96
N LYS A 126 14.46 0.72 4.09
CA LYS A 126 15.07 2.05 4.19
C LYS A 126 14.30 3.01 3.28
N LEU A 127 13.60 3.96 3.88
CA LEU A 127 12.86 5.02 3.19
C LEU A 127 13.69 6.29 3.08
#